data_AF-A0A439PQC0-F1
#
_entry.id   AF-A0A439PQC0-F1
#
_cell.length_a   1.000
_cell.length_b   1.000
_cell.length_c   1.000
_cell.angle_alpha   90.00
_cell.angle_beta   90.00
_cell.angle_gamma   90.00
#
_symmetry.space_group_name_H-M   'P 1'
#
loop_
_entity.id
_entity.type
_entity.pdbx_description
1 polymer ?
#
loop_
_entity_poly.entity_id
_entity_poly.type
_entity_poly.pdbx_seq_one_letter_code
_entity_poly.pdbx_strand_id
1 'polypeptide(L)'
;MHLRHSYQQSVLSPLLNSSAKPGCQRDKSAGFRLCRCRPADRPFADGGTGLRQWPSPEPVLASSPGARHGRLEPNWFSKGGPSWADTLFQIYITSSTKDIGLLAVQDLPWHVISEQKIGCTVVAEIRPYWRNFIDGEWLDSSDGRSIPIVDPGNGKLISRVACGGAVEIDLAVAAARRCFQERRFQSLTPAARGELMFAIAGELETLADEIAELEIHDNGKTRAAGYNEVKLTQRYLRYYGGMADKLEGRQIPLGDNIVDYTIRMPYGVSAQIVPWNGPLPVGARSIACALVTGNTVVLKSPEDSPLSLFVLAQACERAGVPKGAVNIVCGYGSEAGAALVSHKDIDHIVFTGSVATGKSVLRAAAERVIPCVMELGGKSAAIAYADADLDNAARNVARGILHHAGQICSAASRLVAHRSIVGPLVEKLKAEAARRTVGPGAEDCDMGPVISERQLQRIEALCEVGVAEGATLATGGKRLEREGFFLPPTIFTNVRPDMRVAQEEFFGPVLVVIPFDTPEEAIAIANGTDYGLAAGIFTRDLKLALWTADRLVAGQVYVNDWWVGGVETPFGGTRRSGYGREKGQEALLGYVQTKNVGIKL
;
A
#
# COMPACT_ATOMS: atom_id res chain seq x y z
N MET A 1 10.85 5.26 -52.00
CA MET A 1 10.38 5.82 -53.29
C MET A 1 10.93 4.96 -54.43
N HIS A 2 10.23 3.88 -54.82
CA HIS A 2 10.67 3.00 -55.91
C HIS A 2 9.50 2.53 -56.77
N LEU A 3 9.65 2.78 -58.07
CA LEU A 3 9.25 2.06 -59.31
C LEU A 3 7.96 1.20 -59.39
N ARG A 4 7.50 1.05 -60.65
CA ARG A 4 6.17 0.56 -61.04
C ARG A 4 6.19 -0.83 -61.70
N HIS A 5 4.98 -1.39 -61.87
CA HIS A 5 4.60 -2.48 -62.80
C HIS A 5 5.13 -3.88 -62.42
N SER A 6 4.50 -5.00 -62.84
CA SER A 6 3.46 -5.20 -63.88
C SER A 6 2.32 -6.18 -63.50
N TYR A 7 1.31 -6.25 -64.37
CA TYR A 7 0.08 -7.08 -64.29
C TYR A 7 0.30 -8.60 -64.44
N GLN A 8 -0.58 -9.41 -63.84
CA GLN A 8 -1.54 -10.24 -64.62
C GLN A 8 -2.74 -10.77 -63.79
N GLN A 9 -3.87 -10.99 -64.48
CA GLN A 9 -5.06 -11.75 -64.04
C GLN A 9 -4.97 -13.15 -64.72
N SER A 10 -5.71 -14.24 -64.44
CA SER A 10 -7.02 -14.54 -63.81
C SER A 10 -6.97 -16.04 -63.34
N VAL A 11 -7.99 -16.82 -62.91
CA VAL A 11 -9.38 -17.12 -63.35
C VAL A 11 -10.20 -17.67 -62.15
N LEU A 12 -11.53 -17.84 -62.33
CA LEU A 12 -12.55 -18.18 -61.33
C LEU A 12 -12.57 -19.65 -60.82
N SER A 13 -13.29 -19.81 -59.70
CA SER A 13 -13.95 -21.02 -59.12
C SER A 13 -15.08 -21.58 -60.04
N PRO A 14 -16.06 -22.47 -59.65
CA PRO A 14 -16.54 -22.90 -58.30
C PRO A 14 -16.98 -24.40 -58.15
N LEU A 15 -17.74 -24.70 -57.07
CA LEU A 15 -18.61 -25.88 -56.81
C LEU A 15 -17.89 -27.19 -56.41
N LEU A 16 -18.45 -28.17 -55.67
CA LEU A 16 -19.58 -28.38 -54.71
C LEU A 16 -19.25 -29.72 -53.97
N ASN A 17 -19.92 -30.32 -52.95
CA ASN A 17 -21.17 -30.19 -52.17
C ASN A 17 -20.92 -30.93 -50.80
N SER A 18 -21.81 -31.27 -49.84
CA SER A 18 -23.23 -31.03 -49.49
C SER A 18 -23.47 -31.40 -48.00
N SER A 19 -24.66 -31.08 -47.45
CA SER A 19 -25.46 -31.89 -46.48
C SER A 19 -24.91 -32.37 -45.11
N ALA A 20 -25.64 -32.32 -43.99
CA ALA A 20 -26.97 -31.74 -43.71
C ALA A 20 -27.25 -31.56 -42.19
N LYS A 21 -28.35 -30.83 -41.89
CA LYS A 21 -29.02 -30.61 -40.57
C LYS A 21 -30.13 -31.69 -40.34
N PRO A 22 -31.12 -31.63 -39.41
CA PRO A 22 -31.45 -30.60 -38.40
C PRO A 22 -31.98 -31.06 -37.01
N GLY A 23 -32.28 -30.09 -36.14
CA GLY A 23 -33.11 -30.22 -34.92
C GLY A 23 -33.67 -28.84 -34.50
N CYS A 24 -34.86 -28.77 -33.90
CA CYS A 24 -35.56 -27.51 -33.59
C CYS A 24 -36.68 -27.70 -32.54
N GLN A 25 -36.82 -26.77 -31.59
CA GLN A 25 -38.11 -26.52 -30.90
C GLN A 25 -38.18 -25.13 -30.24
N ARG A 26 -39.39 -24.76 -29.77
CA ARG A 26 -39.78 -23.49 -29.12
C ARG A 26 -39.69 -23.67 -27.58
N ASP A 27 -40.10 -22.77 -26.66
CA ASP A 27 -41.07 -21.66 -26.72
C ASP A 27 -40.97 -20.75 -25.46
N LYS A 28 -41.60 -19.55 -25.52
CA LYS A 28 -41.98 -18.67 -24.37
C LYS A 28 -40.86 -18.11 -23.45
N SER A 29 -41.10 -17.07 -22.63
CA SER A 29 -41.89 -15.83 -22.81
C SER A 29 -41.62 -14.85 -21.65
N ALA A 30 -41.13 -13.64 -21.92
CA ALA A 30 -41.14 -12.53 -20.96
C ALA A 30 -41.11 -11.20 -21.71
N GLY A 31 -42.03 -10.28 -21.40
CA GLY A 31 -42.11 -8.97 -22.07
C GLY A 31 -41.98 -7.82 -21.10
N PHE A 32 -41.02 -6.93 -21.33
CA PHE A 32 -40.94 -5.63 -20.67
C PHE A 32 -41.25 -4.51 -21.67
N ARG A 33 -42.10 -3.55 -21.25
CA ARG A 33 -42.55 -2.46 -22.12
C ARG A 33 -41.56 -1.29 -22.09
N LEU A 34 -41.14 -0.83 -23.26
CA LEU A 34 -40.39 0.41 -23.42
C LEU A 34 -41.31 1.62 -23.23
N CYS A 35 -41.18 2.32 -22.10
CA CYS A 35 -41.75 3.66 -21.95
C CYS A 35 -40.96 4.66 -22.79
N ARG A 36 -41.47 5.01 -23.98
CA ARG A 36 -40.99 6.14 -24.77
C ARG A 36 -41.69 7.43 -24.30
N CYS A 37 -40.97 8.32 -23.65
CA CYS A 37 -41.37 9.73 -23.59
C CYS A 37 -40.85 10.44 -24.86
N ARG A 38 -41.73 11.15 -25.57
CA ARG A 38 -41.37 12.20 -26.54
C ARG A 38 -41.95 13.53 -26.03
N PRO A 39 -41.34 14.67 -26.39
CA PRO A 39 -41.74 15.97 -25.85
C PRO A 39 -43.10 16.43 -26.38
N ALA A 40 -43.70 17.39 -25.67
CA ALA A 40 -44.79 18.21 -26.17
C ALA A 40 -44.23 19.56 -26.64
N ASP A 41 -44.58 19.97 -27.86
CA ASP A 41 -44.14 21.23 -28.46
C ASP A 41 -45.08 22.42 -28.13
N ARG A 42 -44.59 23.62 -28.48
CA ARG A 42 -45.28 24.94 -28.62
C ARG A 42 -45.33 25.84 -27.37
N PRO A 43 -45.34 27.17 -27.56
CA PRO A 43 -44.60 27.95 -28.55
C PRO A 43 -43.93 29.22 -27.95
N PHE A 44 -43.30 30.01 -28.82
CA PHE A 44 -42.70 31.32 -28.50
C PHE A 44 -43.68 32.36 -27.93
N ALA A 45 -43.14 33.25 -27.07
CA ALA A 45 -43.57 34.63 -26.88
C ALA A 45 -42.34 35.50 -26.56
N ASP A 46 -42.28 36.73 -27.09
CA ASP A 46 -41.13 37.62 -26.98
C ASP A 46 -41.05 38.41 -25.66
N GLY A 47 -39.85 38.88 -25.30
CA GLY A 47 -39.68 40.11 -24.51
C GLY A 47 -38.52 40.12 -23.51
N GLY A 48 -37.75 41.23 -23.49
CA GLY A 48 -36.92 41.62 -22.33
C GLY A 48 -35.40 41.61 -22.55
N THR A 49 -34.86 42.65 -23.18
CA THR A 49 -33.40 42.94 -23.19
C THR A 49 -32.90 43.29 -21.77
N GLY A 50 -31.80 42.67 -21.32
CA GLY A 50 -31.33 42.80 -19.92
C GLY A 50 -29.81 42.66 -19.70
N LEU A 51 -28.99 43.26 -20.56
CA LEU A 51 -27.52 43.26 -20.38
C LEU A 51 -27.08 43.96 -19.08
N ARG A 52 -26.40 43.22 -18.19
CA ARG A 52 -25.45 43.77 -17.19
C ARG A 52 -24.23 42.88 -17.08
N GLN A 53 -23.07 43.43 -17.40
CA GLN A 53 -21.77 42.78 -17.23
C GLN A 53 -21.36 42.77 -15.74
N TRP A 54 -20.64 41.74 -15.32
CA TRP A 54 -19.87 41.71 -14.07
C TRP A 54 -18.38 41.69 -14.43
N PRO A 55 -17.55 42.61 -13.91
CA PRO A 55 -16.11 42.60 -14.16
C PRO A 55 -15.38 41.59 -13.27
N SER A 56 -14.35 40.95 -13.83
CA SER A 56 -13.44 40.03 -13.14
C SER A 56 -12.38 40.78 -12.30
N PRO A 57 -11.97 40.26 -11.13
CA PRO A 57 -10.82 40.78 -10.40
C PRO A 57 -9.50 40.17 -10.88
N GLU A 58 -8.46 41.00 -11.05
CA GLU A 58 -7.06 40.58 -11.14
C GLU A 58 -6.27 41.01 -9.87
N PRO A 59 -5.10 40.39 -9.59
CA PRO A 59 -4.49 40.45 -8.26
C PRO A 59 -3.56 41.66 -8.04
N VAL A 60 -3.36 42.02 -6.76
CA VAL A 60 -2.34 42.98 -6.31
C VAL A 60 -1.44 42.33 -5.26
N LEU A 61 -0.14 42.62 -5.32
CA LEU A 61 0.91 42.05 -4.46
C LEU A 61 1.50 43.09 -3.49
N ALA A 62 2.09 42.54 -2.42
CA ALA A 62 3.23 43.05 -1.65
C ALA A 62 3.05 44.05 -0.46
N SER A 63 3.95 43.81 0.52
CA SER A 63 4.51 44.71 1.55
C SER A 63 3.70 45.13 2.78
N SER A 64 4.16 44.60 3.93
CA SER A 64 4.14 45.20 5.28
C SER A 64 5.28 46.27 5.41
N PRO A 65 5.60 46.92 6.56
CA PRO A 65 5.15 46.68 7.95
C PRO A 65 4.81 47.93 8.80
N GLY A 66 4.32 47.71 10.02
CA GLY A 66 4.24 48.73 11.08
C GLY A 66 3.50 48.22 12.33
N ALA A 67 4.08 48.39 13.53
CA ALA A 67 3.53 47.86 14.77
C ALA A 67 3.35 48.94 15.85
N ARG A 68 2.36 48.77 16.75
CA ARG A 68 2.38 49.22 18.16
C ARG A 68 1.22 48.61 18.96
N HIS A 69 1.34 48.64 20.29
CA HIS A 69 0.41 48.02 21.23
C HIS A 69 -0.85 48.86 21.52
N GLY A 70 -1.93 48.17 21.89
CA GLY A 70 -3.06 48.72 22.65
C GLY A 70 -3.71 47.59 23.47
N ARG A 71 -3.85 47.77 24.78
CA ARG A 71 -4.45 46.77 25.70
C ARG A 71 -5.56 47.45 26.50
N LEU A 72 -6.80 47.00 26.37
CA LEU A 72 -7.92 47.37 27.24
C LEU A 72 -8.82 46.16 27.51
N GLU A 73 -9.36 46.12 28.73
CA GLU A 73 -10.25 45.10 29.30
C GLU A 73 -11.63 45.75 29.62
N PRO A 74 -12.69 44.97 29.91
CA PRO A 74 -14.06 45.35 29.57
C PRO A 74 -14.92 45.91 30.73
N ASN A 75 -16.12 46.39 30.35
CA ASN A 75 -17.39 46.30 31.08
C ASN A 75 -18.53 46.46 30.03
N TRP A 76 -19.77 45.99 30.22
CA TRP A 76 -20.83 46.64 31.01
C TRP A 76 -21.98 45.67 31.35
N PHE A 77 -22.83 46.03 32.32
CA PHE A 77 -23.87 45.17 32.92
C PHE A 77 -25.26 45.20 32.22
N SER A 78 -25.85 44.00 32.14
CA SER A 78 -27.27 43.57 32.17
C SER A 78 -28.43 44.56 32.39
N LYS A 79 -29.60 44.27 31.78
CA LYS A 79 -30.90 43.89 32.44
C LYS A 79 -32.12 43.85 31.48
N GLY A 80 -33.09 42.97 31.76
CA GLY A 80 -34.51 43.11 31.33
C GLY A 80 -35.04 42.13 30.26
N GLY A 81 -36.20 41.51 30.52
CA GLY A 81 -37.04 40.73 29.57
C GLY A 81 -38.42 41.39 29.35
N PRO A 82 -39.53 40.67 29.02
CA PRO A 82 -39.70 39.20 29.02
C PRO A 82 -40.45 38.56 27.79
N SER A 83 -40.39 37.22 27.72
CA SER A 83 -41.33 36.20 27.16
C SER A 83 -42.39 36.51 26.08
N TRP A 84 -42.54 35.56 25.13
CA TRP A 84 -43.75 34.83 24.63
C TRP A 84 -43.36 34.27 23.24
N ALA A 85 -43.02 32.98 23.03
CA ALA A 85 -43.80 31.73 23.14
C ALA A 85 -44.55 31.36 21.83
N ASP A 86 -44.70 30.05 21.59
CA ASP A 86 -45.28 29.37 20.41
C ASP A 86 -44.49 29.51 19.08
N THR A 87 -44.42 28.52 18.16
CA THR A 87 -45.25 27.30 17.99
C THR A 87 -44.41 26.02 17.73
N LEU A 88 -44.94 24.90 18.20
CA LEU A 88 -44.68 23.46 17.94
C LEU A 88 -44.14 23.09 16.53
N PHE A 89 -43.38 22.00 16.32
CA PHE A 89 -43.78 20.60 16.60
C PHE A 89 -42.63 19.58 16.78
N GLN A 90 -42.90 18.47 17.47
CA GLN A 90 -42.01 17.31 17.66
C GLN A 90 -42.35 16.15 16.71
N ILE A 91 -41.38 15.25 16.46
CA ILE A 91 -41.60 13.78 16.48
C ILE A 91 -40.50 13.15 17.36
N TYR A 92 -40.83 12.03 18.02
CA TYR A 92 -40.12 11.46 19.17
C TYR A 92 -38.90 10.58 18.85
N ILE A 93 -37.95 10.56 19.80
CA ILE A 93 -37.21 9.34 20.18
C ILE A 93 -37.52 9.05 21.66
N THR A 94 -38.04 7.86 21.96
CA THR A 94 -38.39 7.44 23.33
C THR A 94 -37.22 6.75 24.04
N SER A 95 -36.44 7.57 24.74
CA SER A 95 -35.88 7.31 26.08
C SER A 95 -35.65 5.86 26.56
N SER A 96 -34.40 5.57 26.91
CA SER A 96 -34.08 5.21 28.31
C SER A 96 -32.70 5.77 28.73
N THR A 97 -32.75 6.69 29.70
CA THR A 97 -31.91 6.78 30.91
C THR A 97 -30.63 5.93 30.99
N LYS A 98 -29.48 6.46 31.44
CA LYS A 98 -29.28 7.61 32.35
C LYS A 98 -27.85 8.19 32.25
N ASP A 99 -27.61 9.25 33.03
CA ASP A 99 -26.30 9.82 33.43
C ASP A 99 -25.42 10.42 32.31
N ILE A 100 -25.67 11.71 32.02
CA ILE A 100 -24.72 12.60 31.32
C ILE A 100 -24.04 13.49 32.36
N GLY A 101 -22.79 13.18 32.70
CA GLY A 101 -21.86 14.14 33.29
C GLY A 101 -21.10 14.88 32.19
N LEU A 102 -20.95 16.20 32.28
CA LEU A 102 -20.03 16.92 31.40
C LEU A 102 -18.58 16.56 31.77
N LEU A 103 -17.87 15.94 30.84
CA LEU A 103 -16.41 15.83 30.85
C LEU A 103 -15.88 16.15 29.45
N ALA A 104 -14.70 16.77 29.40
CA ALA A 104 -14.13 17.31 28.16
C ALA A 104 -13.58 16.21 27.25
N VAL A 105 -13.56 16.50 25.94
CA VAL A 105 -12.94 15.64 24.94
C VAL A 105 -11.41 15.73 25.07
N GLN A 106 -10.80 14.78 25.75
CA GLN A 106 -9.34 14.58 25.80
C GLN A 106 -9.00 13.08 25.71
N ASP A 107 -8.00 12.77 24.88
CA ASP A 107 -7.12 11.61 24.88
C ASP A 107 -7.69 10.21 25.22
N LEU A 108 -8.09 9.48 24.18
CA LEU A 108 -8.22 8.01 24.23
C LEU A 108 -7.00 7.33 23.57
N PRO A 109 -6.13 6.64 24.34
CA PRO A 109 -5.12 5.76 23.78
C PRO A 109 -5.74 4.45 23.27
N TRP A 110 -5.11 3.84 22.27
CA TRP A 110 -5.53 2.57 21.67
C TRP A 110 -5.32 1.37 22.61
N HIS A 111 -6.19 1.21 23.60
CA HIS A 111 -6.21 0.01 24.44
C HIS A 111 -6.95 -1.16 23.76
N VAL A 112 -6.29 -2.33 23.78
CA VAL A 112 -6.84 -3.58 23.30
C VAL A 112 -7.95 -4.05 24.26
N ILE A 113 -9.20 -4.08 23.78
CA ILE A 113 -10.26 -4.85 24.42
C ILE A 113 -10.19 -6.27 23.84
N SER A 114 -9.58 -7.18 24.58
CA SER A 114 -9.56 -8.61 24.24
C SER A 114 -10.75 -9.32 24.89
N GLU A 115 -11.84 -9.51 24.14
CA GLU A 115 -12.86 -10.47 24.55
C GLU A 115 -12.28 -11.89 24.44
N GLN A 116 -12.01 -12.52 25.59
CA GLN A 116 -11.51 -13.90 25.65
C GLN A 116 -12.60 -14.90 25.25
N LYS A 117 -12.76 -15.14 23.95
CA LYS A 117 -13.30 -16.43 23.47
C LYS A 117 -12.23 -17.51 23.66
N ILE A 118 -12.22 -18.13 24.84
CA ILE A 118 -11.47 -19.37 25.09
C ILE A 118 -12.21 -20.53 24.40
N GLY A 119 -12.13 -20.57 23.08
CA GLY A 119 -12.38 -21.77 22.28
C GLY A 119 -11.09 -22.55 22.13
N CYS A 120 -11.17 -23.88 21.99
CA CYS A 120 -10.01 -24.66 21.57
C CYS A 120 -9.66 -24.29 20.13
N THR A 121 -8.56 -23.56 19.94
CA THR A 121 -8.03 -23.26 18.60
C THR A 121 -7.61 -24.58 17.95
N VAL A 122 -8.43 -25.07 17.02
CA VAL A 122 -7.97 -26.11 16.09
C VAL A 122 -6.93 -25.44 15.22
N VAL A 123 -5.65 -25.80 15.42
CA VAL A 123 -4.56 -25.36 14.55
C VAL A 123 -4.92 -25.76 13.12
N ALA A 124 -5.10 -24.77 12.25
CA ALA A 124 -5.43 -25.02 10.86
C ALA A 124 -4.24 -25.75 10.20
N GLU A 125 -4.46 -27.00 9.76
CA GLU A 125 -3.40 -27.81 9.19
C GLU A 125 -2.85 -27.12 7.92
N ILE A 126 -1.60 -26.65 7.99
CA ILE A 126 -0.96 -25.95 6.88
C ILE A 126 -0.89 -26.90 5.69
N ARG A 127 -1.61 -26.55 4.62
CA ARG A 127 -1.80 -27.43 3.47
C ARG A 127 -0.42 -27.79 2.89
N PRO A 128 -0.08 -29.09 2.70
CA PRO A 128 1.28 -29.51 2.37
C PRO A 128 1.71 -29.09 0.95
N TYR A 129 0.76 -28.69 0.11
CA TYR A 129 1.02 -28.24 -1.25
C TYR A 129 -0.02 -27.23 -1.73
N TRP A 130 0.42 -26.21 -2.46
CA TRP A 130 -0.41 -25.20 -3.11
C TRP A 130 -0.11 -25.09 -4.61
N ARG A 131 -1.15 -24.74 -5.37
CA ARG A 131 -1.12 -24.50 -6.81
C ARG A 131 -1.16 -23.02 -7.15
N ASN A 132 -0.74 -22.67 -8.36
CA ASN A 132 -0.89 -21.32 -8.89
C ASN A 132 -2.36 -21.05 -9.25
N PHE A 133 -2.83 -19.82 -9.01
CA PHE A 133 -4.22 -19.42 -9.30
C PHE A 133 -4.25 -18.63 -10.61
N ILE A 134 -4.76 -19.25 -11.68
CA ILE A 134 -4.72 -18.70 -13.04
C ILE A 134 -6.10 -18.84 -13.66
N ASP A 135 -6.66 -17.77 -14.21
CA ASP A 135 -7.98 -17.74 -14.85
C ASP A 135 -9.14 -18.22 -13.95
N GLY A 136 -8.98 -18.16 -12.62
CA GLY A 136 -9.93 -18.77 -11.68
C GLY A 136 -9.93 -20.29 -11.70
N GLU A 137 -8.78 -20.91 -11.97
CA GLU A 137 -8.48 -22.33 -11.84
C GLU A 137 -7.18 -22.52 -11.03
N TRP A 138 -7.03 -23.69 -10.40
CA TRP A 138 -5.88 -24.02 -9.56
C TRP A 138 -4.92 -24.97 -10.28
N LEU A 139 -3.81 -24.44 -10.82
CA LEU A 139 -2.89 -25.12 -11.74
C LEU A 139 -1.54 -25.50 -11.11
N ASP A 140 -1.08 -26.70 -11.42
CA ASP A 140 0.29 -27.17 -11.17
C ASP A 140 1.30 -26.49 -12.12
N SER A 141 2.60 -26.60 -11.83
CA SER A 141 3.65 -26.14 -12.76
C SER A 141 3.79 -27.10 -13.95
N SER A 142 3.92 -26.54 -15.15
CA SER A 142 4.11 -27.29 -16.40
C SER A 142 5.40 -28.12 -16.45
N ASP A 143 6.41 -27.78 -15.66
CA ASP A 143 7.65 -28.57 -15.50
C ASP A 143 7.67 -29.46 -14.23
N GLY A 144 6.60 -29.43 -13.43
CA GLY A 144 6.45 -30.21 -12.20
C GLY A 144 7.30 -29.72 -11.01
N ARG A 145 8.08 -28.63 -11.13
CA ARG A 145 8.83 -28.07 -10.00
C ARG A 145 7.91 -27.46 -8.94
N SER A 146 8.39 -27.45 -7.70
CA SER A 146 7.74 -26.76 -6.58
C SER A 146 8.77 -26.15 -5.64
N ILE A 147 8.50 -24.92 -5.19
CA ILE A 147 9.31 -24.19 -4.21
C ILE A 147 9.01 -24.75 -2.81
N PRO A 148 10.03 -25.12 -2.01
CA PRO A 148 9.85 -25.51 -0.61
C PRO A 148 9.61 -24.29 0.28
N ILE A 149 8.61 -24.37 1.16
CA ILE A 149 8.31 -23.32 2.14
C ILE A 149 8.79 -23.76 3.53
N VAL A 150 9.60 -22.93 4.17
CA VAL A 150 10.35 -23.25 5.40
C VAL A 150 9.97 -22.27 6.51
N ASP A 151 9.60 -22.80 7.66
CA ASP A 151 9.25 -22.01 8.84
C ASP A 151 10.51 -21.36 9.44
N PRO A 152 10.61 -20.01 9.48
CA PRO A 152 11.79 -19.33 9.97
C PRO A 152 11.96 -19.44 11.50
N GLY A 153 10.91 -19.85 12.23
CA GLY A 153 10.93 -20.07 13.67
C GLY A 153 11.58 -21.37 14.11
N ASN A 154 11.79 -22.33 13.20
CA ASN A 154 12.42 -23.62 13.52
C ASN A 154 13.26 -24.25 12.37
N GLY A 155 13.24 -23.67 11.18
CA GLY A 155 14.01 -24.10 10.00
C GLY A 155 13.44 -25.32 9.26
N LYS A 156 12.18 -25.73 9.52
CA LYS A 156 11.60 -26.97 8.99
C LYS A 156 10.63 -26.70 7.83
N LEU A 157 10.51 -27.65 6.92
CA LEU A 157 9.59 -27.58 5.78
C LEU A 157 8.14 -27.69 6.27
N ILE A 158 7.30 -26.71 5.94
CA ILE A 158 5.86 -26.69 6.30
C ILE A 158 4.93 -26.86 5.10
N SER A 159 5.35 -26.46 3.90
CA SER A 159 4.52 -26.52 2.70
C SER A 159 5.39 -26.50 1.44
N ARG A 160 4.75 -26.56 0.27
CA ARG A 160 5.36 -26.44 -1.06
C ARG A 160 4.39 -25.70 -1.98
N VAL A 161 4.90 -24.95 -2.96
CA VAL A 161 4.06 -24.28 -3.97
C VAL A 161 4.53 -24.63 -5.38
N ALA A 162 3.59 -24.85 -6.31
CA ALA A 162 3.85 -24.98 -7.74
C ALA A 162 4.79 -23.85 -8.25
N CYS A 163 5.97 -24.21 -8.75
CA CYS A 163 6.97 -23.25 -9.20
C CYS A 163 6.65 -22.82 -10.64
N GLY A 164 5.95 -21.69 -10.80
CA GLY A 164 5.70 -21.12 -12.11
C GLY A 164 6.99 -20.59 -12.76
N GLY A 165 7.10 -20.83 -14.06
CA GLY A 165 8.11 -20.25 -14.95
C GLY A 165 7.45 -19.34 -15.99
N ALA A 166 8.04 -19.29 -17.19
CA ALA A 166 7.50 -18.48 -18.28
C ALA A 166 6.10 -18.95 -18.75
N VAL A 167 5.83 -20.26 -18.74
CA VAL A 167 4.55 -20.83 -19.22
C VAL A 167 3.37 -20.37 -18.36
N GLU A 168 3.51 -20.41 -17.03
CA GLU A 168 2.46 -19.98 -16.10
C GLU A 168 2.23 -18.47 -16.15
N ILE A 169 3.29 -17.70 -16.42
CA ILE A 169 3.20 -16.25 -16.66
C ILE A 169 2.47 -15.95 -17.98
N ASP A 170 2.84 -16.61 -19.08
CA ASP A 170 2.16 -16.44 -20.38
C ASP A 170 0.66 -16.78 -20.28
N LEU A 171 0.31 -17.87 -19.58
CA LEU A 171 -1.07 -18.25 -19.30
C LEU A 171 -1.81 -17.20 -18.45
N ALA A 172 -1.19 -16.71 -17.37
CA ALA A 172 -1.78 -15.68 -16.51
C ALA A 172 -1.98 -14.35 -17.23
N VAL A 173 -1.02 -13.91 -18.05
CA VAL A 173 -1.15 -12.66 -18.82
C VAL A 173 -2.17 -12.83 -19.95
N ALA A 174 -2.26 -13.99 -20.59
CA ALA A 174 -3.31 -14.27 -21.58
C ALA A 174 -4.72 -14.23 -20.94
N ALA A 175 -4.89 -14.80 -19.74
CA ALA A 175 -6.14 -14.76 -19.00
C ALA A 175 -6.54 -13.32 -18.60
N ALA A 176 -5.59 -12.54 -18.06
CA ALA A 176 -5.80 -11.14 -17.72
C ALA A 176 -6.14 -10.28 -18.94
N ARG A 177 -5.35 -10.40 -20.02
CA ARG A 177 -5.55 -9.66 -21.27
C ARG A 177 -6.92 -9.95 -21.88
N ARG A 178 -7.34 -11.22 -21.92
CA ARG A 178 -8.67 -11.62 -22.40
C ARG A 178 -9.79 -11.05 -21.53
N CYS A 179 -9.67 -11.15 -20.20
CA CYS A 179 -10.65 -10.59 -19.27
C CYS A 179 -10.83 -9.06 -19.46
N PHE A 180 -9.71 -8.34 -19.69
CA PHE A 180 -9.71 -6.92 -20.02
C PHE A 180 -10.33 -6.60 -21.39
N GLN A 181 -9.95 -7.33 -22.44
CA GLN A 181 -10.41 -7.11 -23.82
C GLN A 181 -11.90 -7.44 -24.02
N GLU A 182 -12.38 -8.54 -23.45
CA GLU A 182 -13.81 -8.90 -23.42
C GLU A 182 -14.63 -7.98 -22.51
N ARG A 183 -13.98 -7.07 -21.78
CA ARG A 183 -14.61 -6.13 -20.82
C ARG A 183 -15.39 -6.83 -19.70
N ARG A 184 -15.07 -8.09 -19.36
CA ARG A 184 -15.78 -8.85 -18.30
C ARG A 184 -15.78 -8.10 -16.97
N PHE A 185 -14.69 -7.40 -16.69
CA PHE A 185 -14.51 -6.59 -15.48
C PHE A 185 -14.75 -5.08 -15.73
N GLN A 186 -14.49 -4.59 -16.94
CA GLN A 186 -14.61 -3.18 -17.36
C GLN A 186 -16.04 -2.80 -17.79
N SER A 187 -16.97 -3.75 -17.76
CA SER A 187 -18.42 -3.53 -17.89
C SER A 187 -19.11 -3.34 -16.53
N LEU A 188 -18.47 -3.74 -15.42
CA LEU A 188 -18.94 -3.46 -14.07
C LEU A 188 -18.91 -1.95 -13.80
N THR A 189 -19.97 -1.43 -13.19
CA THR A 189 -20.00 -0.04 -12.72
C THR A 189 -18.89 0.20 -11.68
N PRO A 190 -18.41 1.43 -11.50
CA PRO A 190 -17.43 1.74 -10.46
C PRO A 190 -17.87 1.26 -9.08
N ALA A 191 -19.14 1.49 -8.71
CA ALA A 191 -19.73 0.97 -7.48
C ALA A 191 -19.69 -0.57 -7.39
N ALA A 192 -20.03 -1.31 -8.45
CA ALA A 192 -19.98 -2.77 -8.44
C ALA A 192 -18.54 -3.32 -8.30
N ARG A 193 -17.52 -2.60 -8.77
CA ARG A 193 -16.11 -2.93 -8.48
C ARG A 193 -15.75 -2.62 -7.02
N GLY A 194 -16.41 -1.65 -6.40
CA GLY A 194 -16.32 -1.36 -4.97
C GLY A 194 -16.91 -2.48 -4.10
N GLU A 195 -18.12 -2.95 -4.44
CA GLU A 195 -18.79 -4.07 -3.76
C GLU A 195 -17.96 -5.36 -3.79
N LEU A 196 -17.27 -5.65 -4.91
CA LEU A 196 -16.33 -6.77 -4.96
C LEU A 196 -15.19 -6.64 -3.92
N MET A 197 -14.69 -5.43 -3.63
CA MET A 197 -13.66 -5.26 -2.60
C MET A 197 -14.23 -5.47 -1.19
N PHE A 198 -15.49 -5.06 -0.94
CA PHE A 198 -16.18 -5.35 0.31
C PHE A 198 -16.44 -6.86 0.49
N ALA A 199 -16.80 -7.57 -0.58
CA ALA A 199 -16.97 -9.02 -0.58
C ALA A 199 -15.66 -9.77 -0.25
N ILE A 200 -14.54 -9.43 -0.92
CA ILE A 200 -13.22 -10.01 -0.61
C ILE A 200 -12.84 -9.72 0.85
N ALA A 201 -13.10 -8.51 1.36
CA ALA A 201 -12.82 -8.17 2.77
C ALA A 201 -13.66 -8.99 3.77
N GLY A 202 -14.89 -9.35 3.40
CA GLY A 202 -15.75 -10.27 4.17
C GLY A 202 -15.24 -11.71 4.14
N GLU A 203 -14.85 -12.23 2.98
CA GLU A 203 -14.26 -13.57 2.86
C GLU A 203 -12.99 -13.72 3.70
N LEU A 204 -12.10 -12.72 3.68
CA LEU A 204 -10.90 -12.68 4.53
C LEU A 204 -11.23 -12.60 6.04
N GLU A 205 -12.44 -12.17 6.42
CA GLU A 205 -12.91 -12.22 7.82
C GLU A 205 -13.21 -13.66 8.25
N THR A 206 -13.74 -14.49 7.33
CA THR A 206 -13.97 -15.93 7.57
C THR A 206 -12.69 -16.76 7.56
N LEU A 207 -11.62 -16.22 6.98
CA LEU A 207 -10.31 -16.87 6.79
C LEU A 207 -9.24 -16.34 7.76
N ALA A 208 -9.62 -15.45 8.69
CA ALA A 208 -8.67 -14.71 9.52
C ALA A 208 -7.72 -15.60 10.35
N ASP A 209 -8.21 -16.72 10.87
CA ASP A 209 -7.40 -17.67 11.65
C ASP A 209 -6.43 -18.49 10.76
N GLU A 210 -6.87 -18.96 9.58
CA GLU A 210 -5.99 -19.64 8.62
C GLU A 210 -4.88 -18.69 8.15
N ILE A 211 -5.21 -17.42 7.88
CA ILE A 211 -4.23 -16.41 7.46
C ILE A 211 -3.26 -16.05 8.59
N ALA A 212 -3.74 -15.90 9.83
CA ALA A 212 -2.88 -15.56 10.96
C ALA A 212 -1.87 -16.67 11.30
N GLU A 213 -2.30 -17.94 11.24
CA GLU A 213 -1.41 -19.09 11.46
C GLU A 213 -0.41 -19.25 10.30
N LEU A 214 -0.82 -18.97 9.05
CA LEU A 214 0.11 -18.89 7.93
C LEU A 214 1.12 -17.75 8.10
N GLU A 215 0.75 -16.53 8.48
CA GLU A 215 1.73 -15.45 8.70
C GLU A 215 2.68 -15.72 9.89
N ILE A 216 2.30 -16.56 10.86
CA ILE A 216 3.22 -17.05 11.89
C ILE A 216 4.27 -17.98 11.27
N HIS A 217 3.86 -18.99 10.51
CA HIS A 217 4.74 -20.08 10.08
C HIS A 217 5.38 -19.88 8.70
N ASP A 218 4.69 -19.29 7.72
CA ASP A 218 5.23 -18.92 6.39
C ASP A 218 6.22 -17.75 6.48
N ASN A 219 6.07 -16.90 7.51
CA ASN A 219 6.75 -15.59 7.55
C ASN A 219 7.47 -15.24 8.86
N GLY A 220 7.18 -15.93 9.96
CA GLY A 220 7.75 -15.59 11.27
C GLY A 220 7.14 -14.34 11.90
N LYS A 221 5.90 -13.95 11.54
CA LYS A 221 5.20 -12.88 12.26
C LYS A 221 4.79 -13.36 13.66
N THR A 222 4.67 -12.44 14.60
CA THR A 222 4.06 -12.75 15.90
C THR A 222 2.56 -12.94 15.72
N ARG A 223 1.89 -13.74 16.56
CA ARG A 223 0.43 -13.98 16.45
C ARG A 223 -0.39 -12.69 16.35
N ALA A 224 -0.06 -11.70 17.17
CA ALA A 224 -0.68 -10.38 17.12
C ALA A 224 -0.42 -9.63 15.80
N ALA A 225 0.76 -9.79 15.18
CA ALA A 225 1.06 -9.19 13.89
C ALA A 225 0.29 -9.86 12.73
N GLY A 226 0.17 -11.19 12.71
CA GLY A 226 -0.61 -11.94 11.70
C GLY A 226 -2.08 -11.48 11.65
N TYR A 227 -2.76 -11.46 12.80
CA TYR A 227 -4.14 -10.94 12.88
C TYR A 227 -4.26 -9.45 12.50
N ASN A 228 -3.21 -8.64 12.73
CA ASN A 228 -3.21 -7.23 12.33
C ASN A 228 -2.98 -7.05 10.82
N GLU A 229 -2.27 -7.96 10.15
CA GLU A 229 -2.17 -7.97 8.68
C GLU A 229 -3.52 -8.26 8.02
N VAL A 230 -4.32 -9.19 8.57
CA VAL A 230 -5.72 -9.44 8.12
C VAL A 230 -6.55 -8.16 8.23
N LYS A 231 -6.54 -7.51 9.41
CA LYS A 231 -7.30 -6.28 9.67
C LYS A 231 -6.86 -5.12 8.75
N LEU A 232 -5.55 -4.96 8.55
CA LEU A 232 -4.99 -3.96 7.63
C LEU A 232 -5.38 -4.24 6.17
N THR A 233 -5.38 -5.51 5.77
CA THR A 233 -5.79 -5.97 4.44
C THR A 233 -7.28 -5.68 4.18
N GLN A 234 -8.15 -6.04 5.11
CA GLN A 234 -9.56 -5.66 5.08
C GLN A 234 -9.75 -4.15 5.03
N ARG A 235 -8.95 -3.38 5.80
CA ARG A 235 -9.01 -1.90 5.80
C ARG A 235 -8.63 -1.32 4.44
N TYR A 236 -7.61 -1.86 3.74
CA TYR A 236 -7.27 -1.46 2.38
C TYR A 236 -8.40 -1.77 1.39
N LEU A 237 -8.90 -2.99 1.37
CA LEU A 237 -10.00 -3.41 0.50
C LEU A 237 -11.24 -2.53 0.71
N ARG A 238 -11.64 -2.32 1.97
CA ARG A 238 -12.77 -1.44 2.34
C ARG A 238 -12.49 0.04 2.04
N TYR A 239 -11.25 0.51 2.10
CA TYR A 239 -10.90 1.89 1.71
C TYR A 239 -11.00 2.09 0.20
N TYR A 240 -10.34 1.24 -0.58
CA TYR A 240 -10.33 1.37 -2.05
C TYR A 240 -11.68 1.03 -2.67
N GLY A 241 -12.41 0.06 -2.13
CA GLY A 241 -13.79 -0.20 -2.53
C GLY A 241 -14.68 1.04 -2.38
N GLY A 242 -14.58 1.73 -1.25
CA GLY A 242 -15.25 3.01 -1.01
C GLY A 242 -14.78 4.19 -1.88
N MET A 243 -13.68 4.04 -2.63
CA MET A 243 -13.12 5.04 -3.55
C MET A 243 -13.33 4.70 -5.03
N ALA A 244 -13.91 3.54 -5.36
CA ALA A 244 -13.97 3.02 -6.73
C ALA A 244 -14.72 3.93 -7.71
N ASP A 245 -15.74 4.65 -7.22
CA ASP A 245 -16.57 5.64 -7.91
C ASP A 245 -16.09 7.10 -7.76
N LYS A 246 -15.02 7.36 -6.99
CA LYS A 246 -14.53 8.71 -6.62
C LYS A 246 -13.22 9.11 -7.34
N LEU A 247 -12.85 8.38 -8.39
CA LEU A 247 -11.68 8.69 -9.22
C LEU A 247 -12.06 9.58 -10.40
N GLU A 248 -12.12 10.88 -10.13
CA GLU A 248 -12.71 11.86 -11.04
C GLU A 248 -11.78 12.35 -12.17
N GLY A 249 -12.42 12.81 -13.25
CA GLY A 249 -11.84 13.64 -14.29
C GLY A 249 -11.86 15.12 -13.95
N ARG A 250 -11.53 15.97 -14.92
CA ARG A 250 -11.65 17.44 -14.83
C ARG A 250 -12.16 18.00 -16.16
N GLN A 251 -13.12 18.92 -16.11
CA GLN A 251 -13.47 19.80 -17.23
C GLN A 251 -12.35 20.85 -17.42
N ILE A 252 -12.10 21.27 -18.67
CA ILE A 252 -11.18 22.35 -19.01
C ILE A 252 -11.95 23.44 -19.78
N PRO A 253 -11.99 24.69 -19.30
CA PRO A 253 -12.72 25.76 -19.98
C PRO A 253 -11.88 26.33 -21.15
N LEU A 254 -12.33 26.10 -22.38
CA LEU A 254 -11.67 26.57 -23.62
C LEU A 254 -12.47 27.62 -24.41
N GLY A 255 -13.63 28.05 -23.90
CA GLY A 255 -14.51 29.04 -24.54
C GLY A 255 -15.71 28.40 -25.28
N ASP A 256 -16.43 29.23 -26.02
CA ASP A 256 -17.72 28.86 -26.63
C ASP A 256 -17.58 27.76 -27.70
N ASN A 257 -18.60 26.90 -27.78
CA ASN A 257 -18.70 25.75 -28.70
C ASN A 257 -17.56 24.71 -28.56
N ILE A 258 -16.86 24.69 -27.43
CA ILE A 258 -15.86 23.66 -27.10
C ILE A 258 -16.19 23.05 -25.74
N VAL A 259 -16.36 21.73 -25.69
CA VAL A 259 -16.43 20.93 -24.47
C VAL A 259 -15.13 20.14 -24.34
N ASP A 260 -14.30 20.46 -23.36
CA ASP A 260 -13.09 19.71 -23.06
C ASP A 260 -13.15 19.11 -21.65
N TYR A 261 -12.78 17.83 -21.55
CA TYR A 261 -12.68 17.13 -20.27
C TYR A 261 -11.61 16.04 -20.30
N THR A 262 -11.23 15.58 -19.11
CA THR A 262 -10.28 14.48 -18.91
C THR A 262 -10.95 13.25 -18.31
N ILE A 263 -10.46 12.07 -18.69
CA ILE A 263 -10.92 10.75 -18.25
C ILE A 263 -9.73 10.01 -17.63
N ARG A 264 -9.93 9.38 -16.47
CA ARG A 264 -8.99 8.42 -15.90
C ARG A 264 -9.27 7.05 -16.51
N MET A 265 -8.32 6.49 -17.25
CA MET A 265 -8.43 5.16 -17.86
C MET A 265 -7.45 4.19 -17.19
N PRO A 266 -7.82 2.91 -16.97
CA PRO A 266 -6.83 1.89 -16.62
C PRO A 266 -5.74 1.78 -17.69
N TYR A 267 -4.58 1.26 -17.31
CA TYR A 267 -3.53 0.87 -18.25
C TYR A 267 -3.91 -0.42 -18.99
N GLY A 268 -4.36 -1.44 -18.26
CA GLY A 268 -4.86 -2.69 -18.82
C GLY A 268 -4.52 -3.90 -17.94
N VAL A 269 -3.48 -4.64 -18.30
CA VAL A 269 -2.89 -5.71 -17.48
C VAL A 269 -1.75 -5.14 -16.65
N SER A 270 -1.93 -5.14 -15.33
CA SER A 270 -0.91 -4.78 -14.36
C SER A 270 -0.14 -6.02 -13.94
N ALA A 271 1.16 -6.05 -14.21
CA ALA A 271 2.08 -6.90 -13.47
C ALA A 271 2.24 -6.34 -12.05
N GLN A 272 2.31 -7.22 -11.06
CA GLN A 272 2.53 -6.85 -9.65
C GLN A 272 3.54 -7.82 -9.03
N ILE A 273 4.57 -7.28 -8.37
CA ILE A 273 5.61 -8.07 -7.71
C ILE A 273 5.77 -7.54 -6.29
N VAL A 274 5.52 -8.40 -5.30
CA VAL A 274 5.39 -8.01 -3.89
C VAL A 274 6.42 -8.74 -3.03
N PRO A 275 6.86 -8.15 -1.90
CA PRO A 275 7.93 -8.69 -1.06
C PRO A 275 7.38 -9.69 -0.04
N TRP A 276 8.26 -10.51 0.51
CA TRP A 276 7.95 -11.43 1.60
C TRP A 276 7.60 -10.73 2.91
N ASN A 277 8.02 -9.50 3.18
CA ASN A 277 7.91 -8.93 4.54
C ASN A 277 6.50 -8.45 4.96
N GLY A 278 5.51 -8.54 4.07
CA GLY A 278 4.11 -8.23 4.35
C GLY A 278 3.26 -8.62 3.13
N PRO A 279 3.24 -9.91 2.78
CA PRO A 279 2.89 -10.37 1.44
C PRO A 279 1.40 -10.12 1.15
N LEU A 280 0.54 -10.47 2.11
CA LEU A 280 -0.90 -10.23 2.07
C LEU A 280 -1.28 -8.74 1.96
N PRO A 281 -0.92 -7.84 2.89
CA PRO A 281 -1.38 -6.45 2.84
C PRO A 281 -0.77 -5.64 1.69
N VAL A 282 0.43 -5.99 1.20
CA VAL A 282 0.98 -5.37 -0.02
C VAL A 282 0.24 -5.88 -1.24
N GLY A 283 0.13 -7.21 -1.43
CA GLY A 283 -0.57 -7.78 -2.59
C GLY A 283 -2.03 -7.39 -2.68
N ALA A 284 -2.77 -7.43 -1.57
CA ALA A 284 -4.16 -7.00 -1.54
C ALA A 284 -4.33 -5.49 -1.79
N ARG A 285 -3.40 -4.64 -1.32
CA ARG A 285 -3.41 -3.20 -1.64
C ARG A 285 -3.23 -2.96 -3.13
N SER A 286 -2.24 -3.59 -3.75
CA SER A 286 -1.95 -3.39 -5.17
C SER A 286 -3.03 -4.02 -6.07
N ILE A 287 -3.60 -5.17 -5.67
CA ILE A 287 -4.78 -5.77 -6.30
C ILE A 287 -5.98 -4.82 -6.19
N ALA A 288 -6.29 -4.29 -5.00
CA ALA A 288 -7.43 -3.40 -4.80
C ALA A 288 -7.33 -2.14 -5.67
N CYS A 289 -6.17 -1.47 -5.68
CA CYS A 289 -5.94 -0.29 -6.50
C CYS A 289 -6.13 -0.58 -8.00
N ALA A 290 -5.60 -1.69 -8.50
CA ALA A 290 -5.78 -2.12 -9.89
C ALA A 290 -7.23 -2.44 -10.23
N LEU A 291 -7.94 -3.18 -9.36
CA LEU A 291 -9.31 -3.61 -9.62
C LEU A 291 -10.29 -2.43 -9.57
N VAL A 292 -10.21 -1.53 -8.58
CA VAL A 292 -11.16 -0.41 -8.52
C VAL A 292 -10.97 0.58 -9.69
N THR A 293 -9.74 0.73 -10.19
CA THR A 293 -9.42 1.50 -11.41
C THR A 293 -9.78 0.80 -12.72
N GLY A 294 -10.14 -0.49 -12.68
CA GLY A 294 -10.59 -1.26 -13.84
C GLY A 294 -9.48 -1.98 -14.61
N ASN A 295 -8.27 -2.08 -14.04
CA ASN A 295 -7.21 -2.94 -14.56
C ASN A 295 -7.50 -4.43 -14.24
N THR A 296 -6.70 -5.31 -14.84
CA THR A 296 -6.61 -6.75 -14.49
C THR A 296 -5.20 -7.04 -13.98
N VAL A 297 -5.02 -8.08 -13.17
CA VAL A 297 -3.79 -8.31 -12.41
C VAL A 297 -3.15 -9.67 -12.71
N VAL A 298 -1.84 -9.67 -12.90
CA VAL A 298 -0.97 -10.84 -12.71
C VAL A 298 0.03 -10.50 -11.61
N LEU A 299 -0.12 -11.16 -10.45
CA LEU A 299 0.74 -10.97 -9.29
C LEU A 299 1.71 -12.15 -9.17
N LYS A 300 3.01 -11.85 -9.04
CA LYS A 300 4.03 -12.83 -8.64
C LYS A 300 4.23 -12.75 -7.11
N SER A 301 3.89 -13.83 -6.41
CA SER A 301 4.04 -13.95 -4.95
C SER A 301 5.49 -14.31 -4.58
N PRO A 302 6.03 -13.78 -3.46
CA PRO A 302 7.44 -13.94 -3.10
C PRO A 302 7.77 -15.40 -2.76
N GLU A 303 8.90 -15.88 -3.25
CA GLU A 303 9.35 -17.27 -3.09
C GLU A 303 9.65 -17.66 -1.63
N ASP A 304 9.94 -16.68 -0.77
CA ASP A 304 10.28 -16.91 0.64
C ASP A 304 9.04 -16.96 1.58
N SER A 305 7.87 -16.42 1.19
CA SER A 305 6.61 -16.52 1.98
C SER A 305 5.33 -16.19 1.17
N PRO A 306 4.80 -17.14 0.38
CA PRO A 306 3.71 -16.89 -0.56
C PRO A 306 2.30 -17.30 -0.08
N LEU A 307 2.14 -17.99 1.06
CA LEU A 307 0.96 -18.81 1.33
C LEU A 307 -0.32 -17.99 1.58
N SER A 308 -0.23 -16.89 2.33
CA SER A 308 -1.37 -16.01 2.60
C SER A 308 -1.94 -15.35 1.33
N LEU A 309 -1.13 -15.17 0.28
CA LEU A 309 -1.60 -14.69 -1.02
C LEU A 309 -2.45 -15.71 -1.78
N PHE A 310 -2.28 -17.01 -1.52
CA PHE A 310 -3.19 -18.02 -2.07
C PHE A 310 -4.50 -18.14 -1.27
N VAL A 311 -4.50 -17.79 0.03
CA VAL A 311 -5.77 -17.58 0.76
C VAL A 311 -6.50 -16.33 0.23
N LEU A 312 -5.77 -15.27 -0.15
CA LEU A 312 -6.35 -14.12 -0.85
C LEU A 312 -6.94 -14.49 -2.23
N ALA A 313 -6.31 -15.41 -2.97
CA ALA A 313 -6.90 -15.95 -4.21
C ALA A 313 -8.23 -16.68 -3.95
N GLN A 314 -8.33 -17.47 -2.87
CA GLN A 314 -9.58 -18.12 -2.46
C GLN A 314 -10.65 -17.10 -2.04
N ALA A 315 -10.27 -16.02 -1.37
CA ALA A 315 -11.19 -14.91 -1.08
C ALA A 315 -11.69 -14.22 -2.37
N CYS A 316 -10.83 -14.06 -3.38
CA CYS A 316 -11.24 -13.54 -4.70
C CYS A 316 -12.17 -14.49 -5.45
N GLU A 317 -11.89 -15.80 -5.41
CA GLU A 317 -12.71 -16.85 -6.01
C GLU A 317 -14.12 -16.89 -5.41
N ARG A 318 -14.22 -16.93 -4.07
CA ARG A 318 -15.51 -16.94 -3.35
C ARG A 318 -16.30 -15.64 -3.50
N ALA A 319 -15.62 -14.48 -3.51
CA ALA A 319 -16.22 -13.18 -3.77
C ALA A 319 -16.71 -12.99 -5.23
N GLY A 320 -16.52 -13.97 -6.11
CA GLY A 320 -17.01 -13.93 -7.50
C GLY A 320 -16.22 -12.99 -8.41
N VAL A 321 -14.93 -12.76 -8.12
CA VAL A 321 -14.04 -11.99 -9.01
C VAL A 321 -14.00 -12.64 -10.40
N PRO A 322 -14.26 -11.92 -11.51
CA PRO A 322 -14.32 -12.53 -12.83
C PRO A 322 -13.05 -13.27 -13.23
N LYS A 323 -13.20 -14.48 -13.80
CA LYS A 323 -12.08 -15.33 -14.27
C LYS A 323 -11.08 -14.54 -15.12
N GLY A 324 -9.82 -14.60 -14.72
CA GLY A 324 -8.69 -13.87 -15.30
C GLY A 324 -8.47 -12.44 -14.77
N ALA A 325 -9.39 -11.85 -13.99
CA ALA A 325 -9.19 -10.47 -13.48
C ALA A 325 -8.09 -10.38 -12.41
N VAL A 326 -7.87 -11.46 -11.65
CA VAL A 326 -6.73 -11.68 -10.74
C VAL A 326 -6.12 -13.04 -11.04
N ASN A 327 -4.80 -13.10 -11.12
CA ASN A 327 -4.01 -14.31 -11.29
C ASN A 327 -2.80 -14.19 -10.34
N ILE A 328 -2.47 -15.26 -9.61
CA ILE A 328 -1.38 -15.30 -8.62
C ILE A 328 -0.47 -16.49 -8.91
N VAL A 329 0.81 -16.21 -9.15
CA VAL A 329 1.84 -17.19 -9.51
C VAL A 329 3.01 -17.09 -8.54
N CYS A 330 3.39 -18.20 -7.88
CA CYS A 330 4.65 -18.30 -7.15
C CYS A 330 5.75 -18.79 -8.10
N GLY A 331 6.95 -18.22 -7.98
CA GLY A 331 8.07 -18.56 -8.85
C GLY A 331 9.27 -17.63 -8.63
N TYR A 332 10.48 -18.09 -8.89
CA TYR A 332 11.69 -17.32 -8.56
C TYR A 332 11.74 -15.96 -9.28
N GLY A 333 12.30 -14.94 -8.61
CA GLY A 333 12.43 -13.58 -9.15
C GLY A 333 13.23 -13.51 -10.45
N SER A 334 14.19 -14.41 -10.64
CA SER A 334 14.98 -14.60 -11.87
C SER A 334 14.26 -15.35 -12.99
N GLU A 335 13.16 -16.04 -12.69
CA GLU A 335 12.37 -16.84 -13.63
C GLU A 335 11.01 -16.16 -13.89
N ALA A 336 9.98 -16.47 -13.11
CA ALA A 336 8.66 -15.87 -13.22
C ALA A 336 8.67 -14.34 -13.11
N GLY A 337 9.48 -13.79 -12.20
CA GLY A 337 9.61 -12.34 -12.04
C GLY A 337 10.17 -11.65 -13.29
N ALA A 338 11.24 -12.21 -13.86
CA ALA A 338 11.87 -11.69 -15.07
C ALA A 338 10.99 -11.86 -16.31
N ALA A 339 10.31 -13.00 -16.45
CA ALA A 339 9.34 -13.25 -17.50
C ALA A 339 8.19 -12.23 -17.45
N LEU A 340 7.58 -12.04 -16.27
CA LEU A 340 6.42 -11.16 -16.08
C LEU A 340 6.70 -9.70 -16.48
N VAL A 341 7.81 -9.11 -16.01
CA VAL A 341 8.12 -7.70 -16.34
C VAL A 341 8.54 -7.51 -17.80
N SER A 342 9.03 -8.58 -18.45
CA SER A 342 9.42 -8.57 -19.86
C SER A 342 8.24 -8.91 -20.80
N HIS A 343 7.18 -9.54 -20.30
CA HIS A 343 6.10 -10.08 -21.12
C HIS A 343 5.35 -8.98 -21.88
N LYS A 344 5.38 -9.06 -23.22
CA LYS A 344 4.94 -8.04 -24.18
C LYS A 344 3.55 -7.43 -23.91
N ASP A 345 2.61 -8.24 -23.40
CA ASP A 345 1.22 -7.84 -23.16
C ASP A 345 0.95 -7.35 -21.71
N ILE A 346 1.97 -6.97 -20.95
CA ILE A 346 1.83 -6.16 -19.72
C ILE A 346 1.82 -4.67 -20.09
N ASP A 347 0.88 -3.90 -19.51
CA ASP A 347 0.70 -2.46 -19.74
C ASP A 347 1.22 -1.57 -18.59
N HIS A 348 1.38 -2.13 -17.39
CA HIS A 348 1.77 -1.42 -16.17
C HIS A 348 2.49 -2.36 -15.19
N ILE A 349 3.47 -1.85 -14.43
CA ILE A 349 4.21 -2.65 -13.44
C ILE A 349 4.17 -2.00 -12.05
N VAL A 350 3.74 -2.74 -11.04
CA VAL A 350 3.97 -2.41 -9.62
C VAL A 350 5.09 -3.30 -9.10
N PHE A 351 6.15 -2.72 -8.56
CA PHE A 351 7.25 -3.46 -7.94
C PHE A 351 7.57 -2.92 -6.55
N THR A 352 7.53 -3.81 -5.56
CA THR A 352 7.91 -3.51 -4.17
C THR A 352 9.02 -4.46 -3.72
N GLY A 353 10.20 -3.94 -3.36
CA GLY A 353 11.35 -4.77 -2.99
C GLY A 353 12.73 -4.09 -3.08
N SER A 354 13.79 -4.87 -3.35
CA SER A 354 15.17 -4.35 -3.31
C SER A 354 15.47 -3.33 -4.43
N VAL A 355 16.34 -2.35 -4.14
CA VAL A 355 16.81 -1.35 -5.13
C VAL A 355 17.54 -2.02 -6.31
N ALA A 356 18.24 -3.14 -6.08
CA ALA A 356 18.92 -3.88 -7.13
C ALA A 356 17.92 -4.53 -8.10
N THR A 357 16.88 -5.17 -7.56
CA THR A 357 15.79 -5.79 -8.34
C THR A 357 14.97 -4.72 -9.06
N GLY A 358 14.60 -3.63 -8.38
CA GLY A 358 13.86 -2.51 -8.97
C GLY A 358 14.59 -1.89 -10.17
N LYS A 359 15.93 -1.73 -10.10
CA LYS A 359 16.75 -1.31 -11.25
C LYS A 359 16.70 -2.30 -12.43
N SER A 360 16.51 -3.60 -12.20
CA SER A 360 16.36 -4.58 -13.28
C SER A 360 14.96 -4.55 -13.88
N VAL A 361 13.92 -4.41 -13.06
CA VAL A 361 12.54 -4.21 -13.52
C VAL A 361 12.41 -2.93 -14.35
N LEU A 362 13.02 -1.83 -13.90
CA LEU A 362 13.01 -0.54 -14.62
C LEU A 362 13.69 -0.61 -15.99
N ARG A 363 14.71 -1.47 -16.17
CA ARG A 363 15.29 -1.71 -17.51
C ARG A 363 14.30 -2.43 -18.41
N ALA A 364 13.71 -3.55 -17.95
CA ALA A 364 12.70 -4.28 -18.72
C ALA A 364 11.45 -3.44 -19.06
N ALA A 365 11.06 -2.52 -18.17
CA ALA A 365 10.01 -1.54 -18.43
C ALA A 365 10.43 -0.48 -19.46
N ALA A 366 11.68 -0.01 -19.43
CA ALA A 366 12.19 1.00 -20.36
C ALA A 366 12.22 0.50 -21.82
N GLU A 367 12.61 -0.76 -22.06
CA GLU A 367 12.58 -1.39 -23.40
C GLU A 367 11.18 -1.37 -24.06
N ARG A 368 10.12 -1.23 -23.26
CA ARG A 368 8.71 -1.17 -23.71
C ARG A 368 7.99 0.14 -23.35
N VAL A 369 8.72 1.12 -22.81
CA VAL A 369 8.21 2.43 -22.34
C VAL A 369 7.03 2.32 -21.37
N ILE A 370 7.11 1.39 -20.41
CA ILE A 370 6.01 1.06 -19.49
C ILE A 370 6.01 1.92 -18.22
N PRO A 371 4.85 2.44 -17.78
CA PRO A 371 4.70 3.12 -16.51
C PRO A 371 4.87 2.14 -15.34
N CYS A 372 5.53 2.61 -14.27
CA CYS A 372 5.74 1.82 -13.07
C CYS A 372 5.41 2.60 -11.79
N VAL A 373 4.96 1.85 -10.78
CA VAL A 373 5.06 2.23 -9.36
C VAL A 373 6.20 1.43 -8.72
N MET A 374 7.07 2.11 -8.00
CA MET A 374 8.33 1.57 -7.46
C MET A 374 8.43 1.89 -5.97
N GLU A 375 8.31 0.88 -5.12
CA GLU A 375 8.42 0.99 -3.67
C GLU A 375 9.62 0.21 -3.18
N LEU A 376 10.73 0.91 -2.94
CA LEU A 376 12.03 0.30 -2.73
C LEU A 376 12.50 0.46 -1.28
N GLY A 377 13.64 -0.17 -0.97
CA GLY A 377 14.27 -0.15 0.34
C GLY A 377 14.52 1.25 0.93
N GLY A 378 14.83 1.30 2.22
CA GLY A 378 15.02 2.54 2.97
C GLY A 378 16.12 2.50 4.03
N LYS A 379 16.52 3.69 4.47
CA LYS A 379 17.42 3.91 5.60
C LYS A 379 16.91 5.10 6.43
N SER A 380 15.65 5.00 6.84
CA SER A 380 14.89 6.08 7.47
C SER A 380 15.56 6.61 8.74
N ALA A 381 15.47 7.92 8.96
CA ALA A 381 16.07 8.59 10.12
C ALA A 381 15.00 9.15 11.07
N ALA A 382 15.13 8.81 12.35
CA ALA A 382 14.49 9.51 13.46
C ALA A 382 15.44 10.60 13.97
N ILE A 383 15.07 11.88 13.86
CA ILE A 383 15.79 12.99 14.49
C ILE A 383 15.23 13.21 15.90
N ALA A 384 16.06 13.21 16.94
CA ALA A 384 15.69 13.56 18.30
C ALA A 384 16.46 14.80 18.78
N TYR A 385 15.73 15.89 18.99
CA TYR A 385 16.29 17.17 19.45
C TYR A 385 16.48 17.21 20.98
N ALA A 386 17.21 18.22 21.47
CA ALA A 386 17.56 18.37 22.88
C ALA A 386 16.35 18.44 23.85
N ASP A 387 15.19 18.84 23.34
CA ASP A 387 13.91 18.98 24.05
C ASP A 387 12.96 17.80 23.83
N ALA A 388 13.41 16.75 23.12
CA ALA A 388 12.62 15.56 22.83
C ALA A 388 12.15 14.87 24.13
N ASP A 389 10.91 14.40 24.12
CA ASP A 389 10.42 13.49 25.16
C ASP A 389 11.12 12.12 25.02
N LEU A 390 12.07 11.84 25.91
CA LEU A 390 12.98 10.70 25.76
C LEU A 390 12.30 9.34 25.92
N ASP A 391 11.22 9.25 26.70
CA ASP A 391 10.44 8.02 26.87
C ASP A 391 9.56 7.75 25.64
N ASN A 392 8.94 8.80 25.10
CA ASN A 392 8.20 8.72 23.85
C ASN A 392 9.11 8.43 22.63
N ALA A 393 10.27 9.08 22.56
CA ALA A 393 11.25 8.86 21.50
C ALA A 393 11.84 7.43 21.55
N ALA A 394 12.26 6.95 22.72
CA ALA A 394 12.77 5.59 22.88
C ALA A 394 11.74 4.55 22.45
N ARG A 395 10.50 4.67 22.94
CA ARG A 395 9.40 3.73 22.64
C ARG A 395 9.06 3.69 21.15
N ASN A 396 8.98 4.85 20.49
CA ASN A 396 8.59 4.92 19.07
C ASN A 396 9.73 4.54 18.12
N VAL A 397 10.98 4.87 18.45
CA VAL A 397 12.15 4.36 17.70
C VAL A 397 12.27 2.84 17.87
N ALA A 398 12.15 2.31 19.09
CA ALA A 398 12.14 0.87 19.34
C ALA A 398 10.98 0.16 18.60
N ARG A 399 9.76 0.70 18.64
CA ARG A 399 8.63 0.19 17.84
C ARG A 399 8.95 0.21 16.34
N GLY A 400 9.54 1.31 15.87
CA GLY A 400 9.90 1.52 14.46
C GLY A 400 11.01 0.62 13.92
N ILE A 401 11.85 -0.01 14.75
CA ILE A 401 12.97 -0.88 14.32
C ILE A 401 12.86 -2.33 14.80
N LEU A 402 12.06 -2.64 15.83
CA LEU A 402 11.91 -4.00 16.35
C LEU A 402 10.60 -4.68 15.90
N HIS A 403 9.62 -3.94 15.42
CA HIS A 403 8.41 -4.54 14.83
C HIS A 403 8.76 -5.43 13.63
N HIS A 404 8.22 -6.65 13.59
CA HIS A 404 8.53 -7.69 12.61
C HIS A 404 10.05 -7.88 12.39
N ALA A 405 10.82 -7.88 13.49
CA ALA A 405 12.27 -7.99 13.49
C ALA A 405 12.97 -6.97 12.56
N GLY A 406 12.43 -5.75 12.43
CA GLY A 406 13.01 -4.69 11.60
C GLY A 406 12.98 -4.94 10.09
N GLN A 407 12.24 -5.96 9.64
CA GLN A 407 12.05 -6.31 8.24
C GLN A 407 10.99 -5.40 7.59
N ILE A 408 11.19 -4.08 7.68
CA ILE A 408 10.28 -3.04 7.21
C ILE A 408 11.12 -1.98 6.50
N CYS A 409 10.84 -1.68 5.23
CA CYS A 409 11.61 -0.70 4.45
C CYS A 409 11.60 0.71 5.08
N SER A 410 10.49 1.09 5.72
CA SER A 410 10.34 2.36 6.45
C SER A 410 10.80 2.30 7.92
N ALA A 411 11.52 1.25 8.35
CA ALA A 411 11.97 1.08 9.73
C ALA A 411 12.86 2.23 10.23
N ALA A 412 12.78 2.53 11.53
CA ALA A 412 13.55 3.56 12.25
C ALA A 412 15.04 3.19 12.43
N SER A 413 15.70 2.76 11.35
CA SER A 413 17.03 2.14 11.36
C SER A 413 18.18 3.09 11.70
N ARG A 414 17.97 4.41 11.60
CA ARG A 414 18.89 5.45 12.12
C ARG A 414 18.20 6.32 13.15
N LEU A 415 18.84 6.50 14.30
CA LEU A 415 18.53 7.54 15.27
C LEU A 415 19.63 8.61 15.20
N VAL A 416 19.25 9.81 14.77
CA VAL A 416 20.09 11.02 14.72
C VAL A 416 19.72 11.84 15.95
N ALA A 417 20.51 11.80 17.01
CA ALA A 417 20.15 12.34 18.32
C ALA A 417 21.09 13.47 18.78
N HIS A 418 20.53 14.54 19.34
CA HIS A 418 21.30 15.68 19.82
C HIS A 418 22.27 15.25 20.93
N ARG A 419 23.53 15.68 20.87
CA ARG A 419 24.65 15.15 21.67
C ARG A 419 24.36 15.10 23.17
N SER A 420 23.63 16.08 23.72
CA SER A 420 23.26 16.13 25.14
C SER A 420 22.33 15.01 25.63
N ILE A 421 21.56 14.36 24.74
CA ILE A 421 20.57 13.33 25.10
C ILE A 421 20.96 11.91 24.68
N VAL A 422 22.05 11.73 23.92
CA VAL A 422 22.45 10.43 23.35
C VAL A 422 22.58 9.34 24.43
N GLY A 423 23.31 9.59 25.52
CA GLY A 423 23.50 8.62 26.61
C GLY A 423 22.18 8.20 27.26
N PRO A 424 21.39 9.13 27.84
CA PRO A 424 20.09 8.83 28.42
C PRO A 424 19.11 8.13 27.47
N LEU A 425 19.13 8.48 26.18
CA LEU A 425 18.25 7.88 25.17
C LEU A 425 18.70 6.46 24.79
N VAL A 426 20.01 6.19 24.69
CA VAL A 426 20.56 4.85 24.48
C VAL A 426 20.21 3.91 25.63
N GLU A 427 20.28 4.34 26.88
CA GLU A 427 19.89 3.50 28.02
C GLU A 427 18.38 3.17 28.03
N LYS A 428 17.52 4.13 27.64
CA LYS A 428 16.09 3.85 27.44
C LYS A 428 15.84 2.87 26.28
N LEU A 429 16.59 2.98 25.18
CA LEU A 429 16.48 2.04 24.05
C LEU A 429 16.98 0.64 24.41
N LYS A 430 18.04 0.52 25.23
CA LYS A 430 18.49 -0.76 25.81
C LYS A 430 17.43 -1.37 26.73
N ALA A 431 16.72 -0.55 27.51
CA ALA A 431 15.60 -1.02 28.33
C ALA A 431 14.40 -1.49 27.49
N GLU A 432 14.03 -0.78 26.43
CA GLU A 432 12.98 -1.21 25.50
C GLU A 432 13.38 -2.48 24.71
N ALA A 433 14.66 -2.63 24.36
CA ALA A 433 15.22 -3.83 23.76
C ALA A 433 15.18 -5.04 24.72
N ALA A 434 15.65 -4.87 25.96
CA ALA A 434 15.71 -5.94 26.97
C ALA A 434 14.34 -6.41 27.47
N ARG A 435 13.26 -5.65 27.18
CA ARG A 435 11.88 -6.03 27.46
C ARG A 435 11.27 -6.98 26.43
N ARG A 436 11.91 -7.17 25.27
CA ARG A 436 11.35 -7.98 24.16
C ARG A 436 11.72 -9.44 24.31
N THR A 437 10.70 -10.29 24.41
CA THR A 437 10.84 -11.73 24.19
C THR A 437 11.09 -12.01 22.70
N VAL A 438 12.02 -12.94 22.40
CA VAL A 438 12.44 -13.24 21.02
C VAL A 438 12.33 -14.75 20.76
N GLY A 439 11.43 -15.12 19.87
CA GLY A 439 11.06 -16.52 19.62
C GLY A 439 9.97 -16.67 18.57
N PRO A 440 9.59 -17.92 18.22
CA PRO A 440 8.52 -18.21 17.27
C PRO A 440 7.23 -17.45 17.57
N GLY A 441 6.54 -17.01 16.53
CA GLY A 441 5.27 -16.28 16.69
C GLY A 441 4.16 -17.09 17.36
N ALA A 442 4.28 -18.43 17.35
CA ALA A 442 3.42 -19.36 18.06
C ALA A 442 3.66 -19.42 19.58
N GLU A 443 4.86 -19.04 20.05
CA GLU A 443 5.22 -18.89 21.49
C GLU A 443 4.75 -17.53 22.06
N ASP A 444 3.88 -16.80 21.33
CA ASP A 444 3.36 -15.45 21.64
C ASP A 444 4.45 -14.40 22.00
N CYS A 445 5.67 -14.59 21.49
CA CYS A 445 6.80 -13.68 21.69
C CYS A 445 6.61 -12.28 21.06
N ASP A 446 7.27 -11.26 21.62
CA ASP A 446 7.23 -9.87 21.15
C ASP A 446 7.85 -9.67 19.75
N MET A 447 8.86 -10.47 19.41
CA MET A 447 9.62 -10.36 18.17
C MET A 447 9.94 -11.75 17.60
N GLY A 448 9.54 -11.96 16.35
CA GLY A 448 9.79 -13.19 15.60
C GLY A 448 11.22 -13.30 15.03
N PRO A 449 11.48 -14.36 14.25
CA PRO A 449 12.74 -14.54 13.51
C PRO A 449 12.84 -13.56 12.32
N VAL A 450 14.01 -13.57 11.66
CA VAL A 450 14.12 -13.06 10.28
C VAL A 450 13.77 -14.16 9.27
N ILE A 451 13.33 -13.80 8.06
CA ILE A 451 12.67 -14.73 7.13
C ILE A 451 13.51 -15.95 6.68
N SER A 452 14.84 -15.85 6.71
CA SER A 452 15.71 -16.92 6.23
C SER A 452 17.13 -16.82 6.81
N GLU A 453 17.82 -17.96 6.89
CA GLU A 453 19.26 -18.05 7.18
C GLU A 453 20.08 -17.11 6.28
N ARG A 454 19.75 -17.03 4.98
CA ARG A 454 20.36 -16.10 4.01
C ARG A 454 20.24 -14.64 4.46
N GLN A 455 19.09 -14.24 4.98
CA GLN A 455 18.86 -12.89 5.48
C GLN A 455 19.57 -12.65 6.81
N LEU A 456 19.59 -13.65 7.71
CA LEU A 456 20.33 -13.60 8.98
C LEU A 456 21.83 -13.39 8.75
N GLN A 457 22.46 -14.23 7.92
CA GLN A 457 23.88 -14.11 7.54
C GLN A 457 24.20 -12.74 6.94
N ARG A 458 23.32 -12.20 6.09
CA ARG A 458 23.49 -10.87 5.50
C ARG A 458 23.46 -9.75 6.55
N ILE A 459 22.60 -9.86 7.57
CA ILE A 459 22.53 -8.89 8.67
C ILE A 459 23.78 -9.00 9.55
N GLU A 460 24.20 -10.22 9.91
CA GLU A 460 25.40 -10.46 10.73
C GLU A 460 26.67 -9.95 10.05
N ALA A 461 26.88 -10.22 8.76
CA ALA A 461 28.03 -9.71 8.00
C ALA A 461 28.08 -8.17 7.95
N LEU A 462 26.92 -7.49 7.93
CA LEU A 462 26.88 -6.02 8.00
C LEU A 462 27.11 -5.50 9.44
N CYS A 463 26.75 -6.28 10.47
CA CYS A 463 27.13 -5.98 11.86
C CYS A 463 28.65 -6.11 12.08
N GLU A 464 29.28 -7.15 11.54
CA GLU A 464 30.75 -7.35 11.58
C GLU A 464 31.49 -6.18 10.94
N VAL A 465 31.02 -5.73 9.76
CA VAL A 465 31.52 -4.52 9.07
C VAL A 465 31.40 -3.28 9.96
N GLY A 466 30.28 -3.10 10.66
CA GLY A 466 30.10 -1.97 11.59
C GLY A 466 31.14 -1.95 12.70
N VAL A 467 31.42 -3.10 13.32
CA VAL A 467 32.47 -3.23 14.34
C VAL A 467 33.86 -2.93 13.74
N ALA A 468 34.16 -3.42 12.54
CA ALA A 468 35.41 -3.16 11.83
C ALA A 468 35.62 -1.68 11.45
N GLU A 469 34.55 -0.94 11.16
CA GLU A 469 34.59 0.50 10.85
C GLU A 469 34.69 1.40 12.10
N GLY A 470 34.56 0.81 13.30
CA GLY A 470 34.71 1.48 14.60
C GLY A 470 33.41 1.72 15.37
N ALA A 471 32.26 1.18 14.95
CA ALA A 471 31.02 1.26 15.69
C ALA A 471 31.01 0.30 16.90
N THR A 472 30.32 0.68 17.98
CA THR A 472 30.24 -0.08 19.22
C THR A 472 28.87 -0.75 19.36
N LEU A 473 28.84 -2.07 19.55
CA LEU A 473 27.61 -2.78 19.94
C LEU A 473 27.24 -2.44 21.39
N ALA A 474 26.15 -1.72 21.59
CA ALA A 474 25.58 -1.40 22.89
C ALA A 474 24.61 -2.49 23.41
N THR A 475 24.07 -3.31 22.49
CA THR A 475 23.39 -4.58 22.75
C THR A 475 23.25 -5.38 21.44
N GLY A 476 23.03 -6.69 21.52
CA GLY A 476 22.80 -7.59 20.38
C GLY A 476 24.05 -7.87 19.54
N GLY A 477 23.87 -7.99 18.22
CA GLY A 477 24.96 -8.13 17.24
C GLY A 477 25.38 -9.56 16.89
N LYS A 478 24.73 -10.59 17.43
CA LYS A 478 24.91 -12.01 17.10
C LYS A 478 23.58 -12.76 17.17
N ARG A 479 23.36 -13.78 16.33
CA ARG A 479 22.19 -14.67 16.42
C ARG A 479 22.02 -15.33 17.79
N LEU A 480 20.80 -15.78 18.09
CA LEU A 480 20.51 -16.60 19.26
C LEU A 480 20.87 -18.07 18.99
N GLU A 481 21.40 -18.76 19.99
CA GLU A 481 21.74 -20.20 19.92
C GLU A 481 20.49 -21.08 20.16
N ARG A 482 19.54 -21.05 19.21
CA ARG A 482 18.33 -21.90 19.19
C ARG A 482 18.00 -22.35 17.74
N GLU A 483 17.03 -23.26 17.58
CA GLU A 483 16.44 -23.51 16.25
C GLU A 483 15.77 -22.23 15.70
N GLY A 484 15.74 -22.08 14.37
CA GLY A 484 15.17 -20.91 13.69
C GLY A 484 16.14 -19.73 13.53
N PHE A 485 15.73 -18.73 12.77
CA PHE A 485 16.62 -17.65 12.29
C PHE A 485 16.50 -16.39 13.16
N PHE A 486 16.93 -16.48 14.43
CA PHE A 486 16.72 -15.41 15.41
C PHE A 486 17.91 -14.48 15.61
N LEU A 487 17.67 -13.16 15.49
CA LEU A 487 18.60 -12.11 15.92
C LEU A 487 17.94 -11.27 17.03
N PRO A 488 18.61 -11.01 18.17
CA PRO A 488 18.09 -10.13 19.20
C PRO A 488 18.12 -8.65 18.76
N PRO A 489 17.31 -7.77 19.41
CA PRO A 489 17.41 -6.33 19.25
C PRO A 489 18.86 -5.84 19.36
N THR A 490 19.35 -5.22 18.29
CA THR A 490 20.76 -4.82 18.15
C THR A 490 20.87 -3.32 18.04
N ILE A 491 21.76 -2.70 18.82
CA ILE A 491 21.97 -1.24 18.82
C ILE A 491 23.44 -0.94 18.70
N PHE A 492 23.81 -0.19 17.66
CA PHE A 492 25.13 0.40 17.49
C PHE A 492 25.18 1.85 17.99
N THR A 493 26.25 2.19 18.70
CA THR A 493 26.66 3.55 19.04
C THR A 493 28.05 3.83 18.46
N ASN A 494 28.59 5.04 18.66
CA ASN A 494 29.83 5.51 18.03
C ASN A 494 29.79 5.47 16.48
N VAL A 495 28.60 5.54 15.89
CA VAL A 495 28.41 5.46 14.44
C VAL A 495 28.63 6.83 13.82
N ARG A 496 29.52 6.90 12.81
CA ARG A 496 29.70 8.08 11.96
C ARG A 496 28.77 8.00 10.73
N PRO A 497 28.35 9.13 10.13
CA PRO A 497 27.47 9.13 8.96
C PRO A 497 28.04 8.43 7.71
N ASP A 498 29.36 8.31 7.58
CA ASP A 498 30.05 7.68 6.45
C ASP A 498 30.08 6.13 6.52
N MET A 499 29.82 5.54 7.68
CA MET A 499 29.90 4.08 7.88
C MET A 499 28.88 3.33 7.02
N ARG A 500 29.23 2.12 6.57
CA ARG A 500 28.32 1.24 5.83
C ARG A 500 27.09 0.87 6.66
N VAL A 501 27.21 0.72 7.98
CA VAL A 501 26.05 0.52 8.87
C VAL A 501 25.13 1.74 8.97
N ALA A 502 25.61 2.95 8.65
CA ALA A 502 24.80 4.15 8.51
C ALA A 502 24.17 4.28 7.12
N GLN A 503 24.77 3.71 6.07
CA GLN A 503 24.32 3.87 4.68
C GLN A 503 23.48 2.71 4.13
N GLU A 504 23.80 1.46 4.50
CA GLU A 504 23.17 0.26 3.93
C GLU A 504 21.98 -0.21 4.77
N GLU A 505 20.90 -0.61 4.08
CA GLU A 505 19.68 -1.14 4.68
C GLU A 505 19.93 -2.53 5.30
N PHE A 506 19.82 -2.66 6.63
CA PHE A 506 19.90 -3.97 7.29
C PHE A 506 18.71 -4.85 6.90
N PHE A 507 17.49 -4.31 7.00
CA PHE A 507 16.23 -5.07 6.89
C PHE A 507 16.19 -6.21 7.92
N GLY A 508 16.40 -5.83 9.18
CA GLY A 508 16.62 -6.65 10.36
C GLY A 508 16.60 -5.76 11.62
N PRO A 509 16.64 -6.31 12.85
CA PRO A 509 16.35 -5.58 14.09
C PRO A 509 17.57 -4.79 14.60
N VAL A 510 18.15 -3.96 13.73
CA VAL A 510 19.43 -3.26 13.95
C VAL A 510 19.26 -1.74 13.83
N LEU A 511 19.44 -1.05 14.96
CA LEU A 511 19.45 0.40 15.08
C LEU A 511 20.89 0.93 15.07
N VAL A 512 21.15 2.03 14.36
CA VAL A 512 22.37 2.83 14.55
C VAL A 512 22.06 4.18 15.20
N VAL A 513 22.89 4.62 16.15
CA VAL A 513 22.75 5.90 16.84
C VAL A 513 23.91 6.83 16.47
N ILE A 514 23.57 7.98 15.91
CA ILE A 514 24.49 8.99 15.37
C ILE A 514 24.27 10.31 16.13
N PRO A 515 25.31 10.92 16.74
CA PRO A 515 25.17 12.21 17.43
C PRO A 515 25.12 13.40 16.44
N PHE A 516 24.52 14.51 16.87
CA PHE A 516 24.63 15.83 16.21
C PHE A 516 24.64 16.98 17.24
N ASP A 517 25.12 18.15 16.85
CA ASP A 517 25.14 19.39 17.64
C ASP A 517 24.20 20.49 17.10
N THR A 518 23.95 20.59 15.79
CA THR A 518 23.02 21.61 15.22
C THR A 518 21.86 21.02 14.39
N PRO A 519 20.72 21.73 14.25
CA PRO A 519 19.63 21.28 13.38
C PRO A 519 20.02 21.09 11.91
N GLU A 520 20.95 21.90 11.40
CA GLU A 520 21.51 21.79 10.04
C GLU A 520 22.33 20.52 9.88
N GLU A 521 23.11 20.15 10.91
CA GLU A 521 23.84 18.88 10.94
C GLU A 521 22.86 17.69 11.01
N ALA A 522 21.82 17.75 11.83
CA ALA A 522 20.79 16.71 11.89
C ALA A 522 20.12 16.47 10.53
N ILE A 523 19.79 17.56 9.82
CA ILE A 523 19.28 17.51 8.44
C ILE A 523 20.32 16.94 7.47
N ALA A 524 21.59 17.34 7.57
CA ALA A 524 22.66 16.84 6.71
C ALA A 524 22.90 15.33 6.90
N ILE A 525 22.87 14.83 8.14
CA ILE A 525 22.99 13.41 8.46
C ILE A 525 21.74 12.66 7.97
N ALA A 526 20.53 13.13 8.28
CA ALA A 526 19.29 12.47 7.87
C ALA A 526 19.16 12.37 6.34
N ASN A 527 19.43 13.46 5.62
CA ASN A 527 19.45 13.51 4.15
C ASN A 527 20.73 12.93 3.53
N GLY A 528 21.75 12.60 4.32
CA GLY A 528 23.06 12.13 3.86
C GLY A 528 23.08 10.67 3.41
N THR A 529 22.06 10.23 2.67
CA THR A 529 21.95 8.86 2.14
C THR A 529 21.24 8.84 0.79
N ASP A 530 21.49 7.80 -0.03
CA ASP A 530 20.86 7.61 -1.33
C ASP A 530 19.34 7.31 -1.27
N TYR A 531 18.85 6.91 -0.10
CA TYR A 531 17.46 6.58 0.17
C TYR A 531 16.62 7.83 0.50
N GLY A 532 15.29 7.66 0.55
CA GLY A 532 14.34 8.74 0.82
C GLY A 532 12.92 8.24 1.08
N LEU A 533 12.74 7.18 1.87
CA LEU A 533 11.43 6.59 2.13
C LEU A 533 10.67 7.31 3.24
N ALA A 534 11.10 7.15 4.49
CA ALA A 534 10.49 7.78 5.65
C ALA A 534 11.52 8.54 6.51
N ALA A 535 11.02 9.46 7.33
CA ALA A 535 11.76 10.10 8.42
C ALA A 535 10.81 10.41 9.58
N GLY A 536 11.36 10.77 10.75
CA GLY A 536 10.59 11.18 11.91
C GLY A 536 11.33 12.21 12.74
N ILE A 537 10.60 13.02 13.50
CA ILE A 537 11.14 14.15 14.27
C ILE A 537 10.57 14.11 15.69
N PHE A 538 11.42 14.15 16.70
CA PHE A 538 11.04 14.22 18.12
C PHE A 538 11.54 15.55 18.72
N THR A 539 10.61 16.43 19.07
CA THR A 539 10.84 17.77 19.65
C THR A 539 9.53 18.34 20.19
N ARG A 540 9.59 19.23 21.17
CA ARG A 540 8.43 19.97 21.70
C ARG A 540 8.29 21.36 21.04
N ASP A 541 9.31 21.86 20.34
CA ASP A 541 9.21 23.07 19.51
C ASP A 541 8.56 22.79 18.15
N LEU A 542 7.31 23.25 17.98
CA LEU A 542 6.54 23.17 16.74
C LEU A 542 7.23 23.89 15.56
N LYS A 543 7.98 24.98 15.79
CA LYS A 543 8.70 25.68 14.71
C LYS A 543 9.85 24.82 14.20
N LEU A 544 10.60 24.20 15.12
CA LEU A 544 11.67 23.29 14.78
C LEU A 544 11.14 22.05 14.06
N ALA A 545 10.02 21.48 14.52
CA ALA A 545 9.36 20.36 13.84
C ALA A 545 8.98 20.70 12.38
N LEU A 546 8.30 21.83 12.16
CA LEU A 546 7.90 22.27 10.81
C LEU A 546 9.11 22.60 9.91
N TRP A 547 10.11 23.32 10.44
CA TRP A 547 11.34 23.65 9.73
C TRP A 547 12.13 22.40 9.33
N THR A 548 12.13 21.37 10.19
CA THR A 548 12.81 20.10 9.95
C THR A 548 12.06 19.27 8.91
N ALA A 549 10.73 19.21 8.99
CA ALA A 549 9.90 18.49 8.02
C ALA A 549 10.02 19.05 6.60
N ASP A 550 10.02 20.37 6.45
CA ASP A 550 10.28 21.10 5.19
C ASP A 550 11.65 20.77 4.55
N ARG A 551 12.62 20.31 5.36
CA ARG A 551 14.00 20.02 4.92
C ARG A 551 14.32 18.54 4.75
N LEU A 552 13.44 17.62 5.17
CA LEU A 552 13.67 16.18 5.07
C LEU A 552 13.29 15.63 3.69
N VAL A 553 14.25 15.00 3.01
CA VAL A 553 14.05 14.40 1.68
C VAL A 553 13.56 12.96 1.83
N ALA A 554 12.34 12.82 2.35
CA ALA A 554 11.60 11.58 2.49
C ALA A 554 10.19 11.71 1.90
N GLY A 555 9.57 10.61 1.47
CA GLY A 555 8.18 10.63 0.99
C GLY A 555 7.13 10.55 2.11
N GLN A 556 7.53 10.19 3.33
CA GLN A 556 6.75 10.40 4.56
C GLN A 556 7.63 11.01 5.67
N VAL A 557 7.07 11.92 6.46
CA VAL A 557 7.70 12.49 7.66
C VAL A 557 6.71 12.43 8.82
N TYR A 558 7.12 11.87 9.95
CA TYR A 558 6.32 11.82 11.18
C TYR A 558 6.83 12.83 12.22
N VAL A 559 5.96 13.28 13.14
CA VAL A 559 6.35 14.18 14.25
C VAL A 559 5.83 13.59 15.57
N ASN A 560 6.74 13.45 16.54
CA ASN A 560 6.55 12.91 17.88
C ASN A 560 5.95 11.50 17.99
N ASP A 561 5.93 10.75 16.89
CA ASP A 561 5.47 9.35 16.80
C ASP A 561 6.08 8.72 15.53
N TRP A 562 5.96 7.41 15.32
CA TRP A 562 6.51 6.70 14.16
C TRP A 562 5.46 5.83 13.46
N TRP A 563 5.16 6.12 12.19
CA TRP A 563 3.97 5.65 11.44
C TRP A 563 2.64 6.32 11.87
N VAL A 564 2.63 7.65 12.00
CA VAL A 564 1.38 8.42 12.07
C VAL A 564 0.60 8.27 10.77
N GLY A 565 -0.72 8.04 10.86
CA GLY A 565 -1.61 7.90 9.70
C GLY A 565 -2.30 6.53 9.66
N GLY A 566 -2.59 6.04 8.46
CA GLY A 566 -3.38 4.82 8.27
C GLY A 566 -3.22 4.22 6.89
N VAL A 567 -4.32 3.82 6.24
CA VAL A 567 -4.35 3.48 4.80
C VAL A 567 -4.64 4.71 3.93
N GLU A 568 -5.16 5.76 4.56
CA GLU A 568 -5.66 7.01 4.00
C GLU A 568 -4.53 8.00 3.65
N THR A 569 -3.36 7.83 4.25
CA THR A 569 -2.18 8.69 4.07
C THR A 569 -1.23 8.11 3.02
N PRO A 570 -0.89 8.83 1.94
CA PRO A 570 -0.04 8.32 0.87
C PRO A 570 1.37 7.99 1.37
N PHE A 571 1.91 6.88 0.88
CA PHE A 571 3.21 6.31 1.19
C PHE A 571 4.02 6.20 -0.09
N GLY A 572 5.31 6.48 -0.02
CA GLY A 572 6.22 6.03 -1.07
C GLY A 572 7.58 6.69 -1.05
N GLY A 573 8.48 6.21 -1.90
CA GLY A 573 9.86 6.69 -1.94
C GLY A 573 10.08 8.08 -2.55
N THR A 574 11.25 8.63 -2.28
CA THR A 574 12.00 9.48 -3.22
C THR A 574 13.44 8.98 -3.34
N ARG A 575 14.23 9.54 -4.24
CA ARG A 575 15.60 9.10 -4.59
C ARG A 575 15.62 7.59 -4.89
N ARG A 576 16.53 6.80 -4.30
CA ARG A 576 16.60 5.34 -4.52
C ARG A 576 15.53 4.53 -3.79
N SER A 577 14.71 5.15 -2.94
CA SER A 577 13.54 4.47 -2.34
C SER A 577 12.35 4.37 -3.31
N GLY A 578 12.45 4.92 -4.53
CA GLY A 578 11.48 4.71 -5.60
C GLY A 578 10.64 5.94 -5.95
N TYR A 579 9.54 5.72 -6.67
CA TYR A 579 8.65 6.74 -7.21
C TYR A 579 7.26 6.18 -7.55
N GLY A 580 6.29 7.08 -7.75
CA GLY A 580 4.87 6.73 -7.62
C GLY A 580 4.45 6.82 -6.15
N ARG A 581 3.25 6.35 -5.81
CA ARG A 581 2.78 6.22 -4.43
C ARG A 581 1.90 4.99 -4.30
N GLU A 582 1.90 4.39 -3.13
CA GLU A 582 0.85 3.51 -2.63
C GLU A 582 0.20 4.14 -1.39
N LYS A 583 -0.91 3.57 -0.88
CA LYS A 583 -1.80 4.22 0.13
C LYS A 583 -2.43 5.54 -0.36
N GLY A 584 -3.44 6.02 0.37
CA GLY A 584 -4.18 7.24 0.07
C GLY A 584 -4.96 7.16 -1.24
N GLN A 585 -5.53 8.30 -1.65
CA GLN A 585 -6.21 8.44 -2.94
C GLN A 585 -5.18 8.54 -4.08
N GLU A 586 -3.99 9.05 -3.78
CA GLU A 586 -2.85 9.21 -4.67
C GLU A 586 -2.42 7.89 -5.33
N ALA A 587 -2.50 6.77 -4.59
CA ALA A 587 -2.21 5.45 -5.15
C ALA A 587 -2.99 5.17 -6.43
N LEU A 588 -4.28 5.54 -6.49
CA LEU A 588 -5.14 5.27 -7.64
C LEU A 588 -4.64 5.96 -8.91
N LEU A 589 -3.94 7.10 -8.78
CA LEU A 589 -3.32 7.80 -9.91
C LEU A 589 -2.15 7.01 -10.52
N GLY A 590 -1.51 6.12 -9.75
CA GLY A 590 -0.48 5.20 -10.25
C GLY A 590 -1.02 4.15 -11.22
N TYR A 591 -2.31 3.79 -11.12
CA TYR A 591 -2.93 2.70 -11.91
C TYR A 591 -3.75 3.22 -13.11
N VAL A 592 -3.73 4.54 -13.38
CA VAL A 592 -4.46 5.15 -14.50
C VAL A 592 -3.62 6.10 -15.33
N GLN A 593 -3.94 6.15 -16.63
CA GLN A 593 -3.52 7.19 -17.56
C GLN A 593 -4.63 8.24 -17.73
N THR A 594 -4.24 9.47 -18.04
CA THR A 594 -5.20 10.56 -18.29
C THR A 594 -5.41 10.75 -19.78
N LYS A 595 -6.63 10.48 -20.26
CA LYS A 595 -7.07 10.84 -21.61
C LYS A 595 -7.74 12.22 -21.57
N ASN A 596 -7.36 13.11 -22.48
CA ASN A 596 -8.12 14.32 -22.81
C ASN A 596 -9.15 14.00 -23.91
N VAL A 597 -10.31 14.67 -23.87
CA VAL A 597 -11.37 14.62 -24.89
C VAL A 597 -11.88 16.03 -25.12
N GLY A 598 -11.41 16.66 -26.19
CA GLY A 598 -11.98 17.88 -26.74
C GLY A 598 -13.05 17.59 -27.79
N ILE A 599 -14.22 18.21 -27.65
CA ILE A 599 -15.36 18.12 -28.57
C ILE A 599 -15.69 19.53 -29.03
N LYS A 600 -15.68 19.77 -30.34
CA LYS A 600 -16.28 20.97 -30.94
C LYS A 600 -17.75 20.70 -31.23
N LEU A 601 -18.62 21.62 -30.82
CA LEU A 601 -20.06 21.61 -31.06
C LEU A 601 -20.43 22.32 -32.38
#